data_AF-A0A090X7F1-F1
#
_entry.id   AF-A0A090X7F1-F1
#
_cell.length_a   1.000
_cell.length_b   1.000
_cell.length_c   1.000
_cell.angle_alpha   90.00
_cell.angle_beta   90.00
_cell.angle_gamma   90.00
#
_symmetry.space_group_name_H-M   'P 1'
#
loop_
_entity.id
_entity.type
_entity.pdbx_description
1 polymer ?
#
loop_
_entity_poly.entity_id
_entity_poly.type
_entity_poly.pdbx_seq_one_letter_code
_entity_poly.pdbx_strand_id
1 'polypeptide(L)'
;LQKKAVRFIDNLGYIQHTSPTFEKYKLLPIGHVFSIKLANIIFDEIKRDETSFFNVYLHKPADYTLRHTFYTKQNVRTNYGTQTLHYQIADLLNNHANIVQTVHNCSNLQMFRKMIKMYFLSIE
;
A
#
# COMPACT_ATOMS: atom_id res chain seq x y z
N LEU A 1 -19.98 -0.82 -1.89
CA LEU A 1 -20.82 -1.10 -0.70
C LEU A 1 -20.60 -0.07 0.41
N GLN A 2 -19.37 0.14 0.90
CA GLN A 2 -19.06 1.10 1.97
C GLN A 2 -19.62 2.51 1.72
N LYS A 3 -19.38 3.10 0.53
CA LYS A 3 -19.90 4.44 0.19
C LYS A 3 -21.43 4.55 0.29
N LYS A 4 -22.17 3.52 -0.14
CA LYS A 4 -23.64 3.51 -0.04
C LYS A 4 -24.09 3.43 1.42
N ALA A 5 -23.44 2.60 2.22
CA ALA A 5 -23.75 2.45 3.65
C ALA A 5 -23.49 3.76 4.42
N VAL A 6 -22.35 4.41 4.19
CA VAL A 6 -22.03 5.70 4.82
C VAL A 6 -23.04 6.78 4.45
N ARG A 7 -23.45 6.85 3.17
CA ARG A 7 -24.49 7.77 2.74
C ARG A 7 -25.82 7.54 3.44
N PHE A 8 -26.20 6.28 3.67
CA PHE A 8 -27.43 5.95 4.37
C PHE A 8 -27.36 6.34 5.85
N ILE A 9 -26.24 6.05 6.52
CA ILE A 9 -26.04 6.35 7.96
C ILE A 9 -26.05 7.87 8.22
N ASP A 10 -25.32 8.64 7.42
CA ASP A 10 -25.26 10.11 7.58
C ASP A 10 -26.34 10.85 6.76
N ASN A 11 -27.31 10.13 6.18
CA ASN A 11 -28.39 10.67 5.34
C ASN A 11 -27.90 11.67 4.27
N LEU A 12 -26.79 11.34 3.60
CA LEU A 12 -26.13 12.21 2.63
C LEU A 12 -26.81 12.14 1.27
N GLY A 13 -27.15 13.31 0.72
CA GLY A 13 -27.67 13.46 -0.64
C GLY A 13 -26.66 12.98 -1.69
N TYR A 14 -27.13 12.46 -2.82
CA TYR A 14 -26.30 11.76 -3.83
C TYR A 14 -25.06 12.56 -4.28
N ILE A 15 -25.19 13.88 -4.42
CA ILE A 15 -24.13 14.79 -4.90
C ILE A 15 -23.11 15.11 -3.80
N GLN A 16 -23.48 15.01 -2.53
CA GLN A 16 -22.60 15.36 -1.41
C GLN A 16 -21.38 14.43 -1.35
N HIS A 17 -20.22 15.03 -1.04
CA HIS A 17 -18.96 14.30 -0.89
C HIS A 17 -18.98 13.42 0.37
N THR A 18 -18.44 12.21 0.25
CA THR A 18 -18.36 11.23 1.36
C THR A 18 -16.97 11.19 2.01
N SER A 19 -16.04 12.06 1.63
CA SER A 19 -14.69 12.10 2.23
C SER A 19 -14.74 12.36 3.74
N PRO A 20 -15.46 13.40 4.22
CA PRO A 20 -15.47 13.72 5.65
C PRO A 20 -16.07 12.60 6.49
N THR A 21 -17.00 11.85 5.92
CA THR A 21 -17.67 10.75 6.62
C THR A 21 -16.84 9.46 6.60
N PHE A 22 -15.98 9.27 5.59
CA PHE A 22 -14.99 8.20 5.61
C PHE A 22 -13.95 8.44 6.71
N GLU A 23 -13.45 9.66 6.86
CA GLU A 23 -12.55 10.07 7.95
C GLU A 23 -13.21 9.86 9.33
N LYS A 24 -14.44 10.37 9.51
CA LYS A 24 -15.25 10.21 10.73
C LYS A 24 -15.33 8.75 11.19
N TYR A 25 -15.53 7.82 10.25
CA TYR A 25 -15.65 6.39 10.55
C TYR A 25 -14.36 5.60 10.38
N LYS A 26 -13.21 6.26 10.15
CA LYS A 26 -11.90 5.62 9.91
C LYS A 26 -11.98 4.55 8.81
N LEU A 27 -12.71 4.86 7.76
CA LEU A 27 -12.90 4.00 6.59
C LEU A 27 -11.85 4.34 5.55
N LEU A 28 -11.15 3.32 5.09
CA LEU A 28 -10.15 3.46 4.04
C LEU A 28 -10.82 3.68 2.68
N PRO A 29 -10.35 4.66 1.88
CA PRO A 29 -10.69 4.73 0.47
C PRO A 29 -10.20 3.53 -0.31
N ILE A 30 -10.80 3.34 -1.48
CA ILE A 30 -10.55 2.20 -2.35
C ILE A 30 -9.07 2.06 -2.76
N GLY A 31 -8.37 3.17 -2.97
CA GLY A 31 -6.94 3.17 -3.31
C GLY A 31 -6.07 2.57 -2.20
N HIS A 32 -6.37 2.92 -0.94
CA HIS A 32 -5.67 2.34 0.21
C HIS A 32 -6.07 0.88 0.48
N VAL A 33 -7.32 0.49 0.19
CA VAL A 33 -7.73 -0.92 0.27
C VAL A 33 -6.88 -1.80 -0.67
N PHE A 34 -6.64 -1.34 -1.90
CA PHE A 34 -5.79 -2.06 -2.84
C PHE A 34 -4.33 -2.12 -2.34
N SER A 35 -3.81 -0.99 -1.86
CA SER A 35 -2.46 -0.88 -1.28
C SER A 35 -2.24 -1.84 -0.10
N ILE A 36 -3.23 -1.99 0.77
CA ILE A 36 -3.16 -2.94 1.90
C ILE A 36 -3.15 -4.40 1.43
N LYS A 37 -3.88 -4.73 0.36
CA LYS A 37 -3.82 -6.08 -0.22
C LYS A 37 -2.44 -6.39 -0.75
N LEU A 38 -1.83 -5.46 -1.48
CA LEU A 38 -0.44 -5.58 -1.93
C LEU A 38 0.53 -5.68 -0.75
N ALA A 39 0.36 -4.88 0.29
CA ALA A 39 1.18 -4.94 1.51
C ALA A 39 1.11 -6.31 2.20
N ASN A 40 -0.06 -6.95 2.23
CA ASN A 40 -0.19 -8.32 2.75
C ASN A 40 0.59 -9.33 1.89
N ILE A 41 0.55 -9.19 0.56
CA ILE A 41 1.34 -10.05 -0.34
C ILE A 41 2.84 -9.87 -0.07
N ILE A 42 3.29 -8.62 0.09
CA ILE A 42 4.67 -8.30 0.44
C ILE A 42 5.07 -8.96 1.77
N PHE A 43 4.21 -8.89 2.79
CA PHE A 43 4.46 -9.58 4.06
C PHE A 43 4.61 -11.10 3.86
N ASP A 44 3.70 -11.73 3.12
CA ASP A 44 3.73 -13.17 2.87
C ASP A 44 4.94 -13.59 2.02
N GLU A 45 5.36 -12.77 1.05
CA GLU A 45 6.57 -13.01 0.25
C GLU A 45 7.84 -12.91 1.11
N ILE A 46 8.00 -11.83 1.88
CA ILE A 46 9.17 -11.63 2.76
C ILE A 46 9.26 -12.73 3.82
N LYS A 47 8.15 -13.10 4.47
CA LYS A 47 8.16 -14.13 5.52
C LYS A 47 8.41 -15.54 4.98
N ARG A 48 8.12 -15.78 3.70
CA ARG A 48 8.35 -17.06 3.04
C ARG A 48 9.80 -17.20 2.56
N ASP A 49 10.30 -16.20 1.84
CA ASP A 49 11.68 -16.15 1.37
C ASP A 49 12.12 -14.70 1.16
N GLU A 50 12.73 -14.15 2.19
CA GLU A 50 13.25 -12.79 2.21
C GLU A 50 14.32 -12.57 1.14
N THR A 51 15.19 -13.56 0.91
CA THR A 51 16.31 -13.43 -0.03
C THR A 51 15.79 -13.36 -1.46
N SER A 52 14.85 -14.23 -1.83
CA SER A 52 14.19 -14.22 -3.13
C SER A 52 13.42 -12.91 -3.35
N PHE A 53 12.71 -12.42 -2.33
CA PHE A 53 12.00 -11.15 -2.41
C PHE A 53 12.94 -9.98 -2.76
N PHE A 54 14.05 -9.82 -2.04
CA PHE A 54 14.98 -8.72 -2.30
C PHE A 54 15.82 -8.89 -3.58
N ASN A 55 15.99 -10.13 -4.07
CA ASN A 55 16.56 -10.38 -5.39
C ASN A 55 15.64 -9.91 -6.52
N VAL A 56 14.32 -10.03 -6.35
CA VAL A 56 13.32 -9.55 -7.32
C VAL A 56 13.16 -8.03 -7.22
N TYR A 57 13.04 -7.51 -5.99
CA TYR A 57 12.83 -6.09 -5.72
C TYR A 57 14.11 -5.44 -5.19
N LEU A 58 15.08 -5.26 -6.08
CA LEU A 58 16.36 -4.65 -5.75
C LEU A 58 16.17 -3.18 -5.36
N HIS A 59 16.61 -2.85 -4.15
CA HIS A 59 16.67 -1.47 -3.70
C HIS A 59 17.96 -0.82 -4.20
N LYS A 60 17.86 0.14 -5.13
CA LYS A 60 19.02 0.86 -5.64
C LYS A 60 19.39 2.00 -4.70
N PRO A 61 20.58 1.97 -4.07
CA PRO A 61 21.07 3.14 -3.36
C PRO A 61 21.28 4.28 -4.36
N ALA A 62 21.10 5.50 -3.87
CA ALA A 62 21.36 6.68 -4.65
C ALA A 62 22.86 6.99 -4.60
N ASP A 63 23.48 7.17 -5.77
CA ASP A 63 24.90 7.52 -5.86
C ASP A 63 25.21 8.91 -5.27
N TYR A 64 24.17 9.72 -5.04
CA TYR A 64 24.27 11.08 -4.51
C TYR A 64 23.19 11.32 -3.46
N THR A 65 23.54 12.07 -2.42
CA THR A 65 22.67 12.38 -1.26
C THR A 65 21.37 13.09 -1.61
N LEU A 66 21.30 13.75 -2.77
CA LEU A 66 20.11 14.49 -3.22
C LEU A 66 19.10 13.62 -4.01
N ARG A 67 19.45 12.38 -4.35
CA ARG A 67 18.54 11.49 -5.09
C ARG A 67 17.84 10.53 -4.15
N HIS A 68 16.55 10.29 -4.41
CA HIS A 68 15.77 9.27 -3.71
C HIS A 68 16.26 7.86 -4.10
N THR A 69 16.28 6.97 -3.11
CA THR A 69 16.51 5.54 -3.34
C THR A 69 15.21 4.88 -3.75
N PHE A 70 15.26 4.00 -4.76
CA PHE A 70 14.06 3.37 -5.29
C PHE A 70 14.27 1.87 -5.51
N TYR A 71 13.23 1.11 -5.22
CA TYR A 71 13.03 -0.24 -5.72
C TYR A 71 12.90 -0.22 -7.24
N THR A 72 13.64 -1.10 -7.91
CA THR A 72 13.63 -1.20 -9.36
C THR A 72 12.26 -1.61 -9.89
N LYS A 73 11.71 -0.79 -10.78
CA LYS A 73 10.51 -1.13 -11.56
C LYS A 73 10.93 -1.78 -12.88
N GLN A 74 10.16 -2.75 -13.34
CA GLN A 74 10.33 -3.31 -14.68
C GLN A 74 10.06 -2.23 -15.73
N ASN A 75 10.85 -2.24 -16.82
CA ASN A 75 10.59 -1.36 -17.95
C ASN A 75 9.40 -1.91 -18.73
N VAL A 76 8.32 -1.15 -18.78
CA VAL A 76 7.04 -1.58 -19.31
C VAL A 76 6.81 -0.92 -20.67
N ARG A 77 6.56 -1.71 -21.72
CA ARG A 77 6.29 -1.21 -23.08
C ARG A 77 4.83 -0.84 -23.31
N THR A 78 3.90 -1.37 -22.52
CA THR A 78 2.44 -1.20 -22.69
C THR A 78 1.76 -0.93 -21.35
N ASN A 79 0.62 -0.23 -21.35
CA ASN A 79 -0.10 0.10 -20.12
C ASN A 79 -0.53 -1.12 -19.27
N TYR A 80 -0.55 -2.33 -19.85
CA TYR A 80 -0.84 -3.55 -19.11
C TYR A 80 0.30 -3.95 -18.16
N GLY A 81 1.56 -3.64 -18.52
CA GLY A 81 2.69 -4.00 -17.67
C GLY A 81 2.69 -3.24 -16.34
N THR A 82 2.12 -2.02 -16.30
CA THR A 82 2.00 -1.24 -15.05
C THR A 82 0.91 -1.79 -14.12
N GLN A 83 0.05 -2.67 -14.63
CA GLN A 83 -0.99 -3.35 -13.85
C GLN A 83 -0.50 -4.69 -13.28
N THR A 84 0.72 -5.12 -13.61
CA THR A 84 1.29 -6.35 -13.07
C THR A 84 1.62 -6.19 -11.59
N LEU A 85 1.53 -7.30 -10.85
CA LEU A 85 1.83 -7.35 -9.43
C LEU A 85 3.26 -6.90 -9.14
N HIS A 86 4.25 -7.33 -9.93
CA HIS A 86 5.64 -6.89 -9.77
C HIS A 86 5.80 -5.38 -9.89
N TYR A 87 5.18 -4.77 -10.90
CA TYR A 87 5.25 -3.32 -11.07
C TYR A 87 4.59 -2.60 -9.90
N GLN A 88 3.40 -3.05 -9.49
CA GLN A 88 2.62 -2.41 -8.43
C GLN A 88 3.25 -2.59 -7.04
N ILE A 89 3.91 -3.72 -6.76
CA ILE A 89 4.66 -3.91 -5.52
C ILE A 89 5.85 -2.95 -5.48
N ALA A 90 6.66 -2.88 -6.54
CA ALA A 90 7.78 -1.95 -6.60
C ALA A 90 7.31 -0.49 -6.49
N ASP A 91 6.18 -0.13 -7.11
CA ASP A 91 5.57 1.20 -6.98
C ASP A 91 5.10 1.49 -5.55
N LEU A 92 4.41 0.54 -4.91
CA LEU A 92 3.95 0.70 -3.54
C LEU A 92 5.12 0.90 -2.57
N LEU A 93 6.17 0.10 -2.70
CA LEU A 93 7.37 0.20 -1.83
C LEU A 93 8.10 1.54 -1.99
N ASN A 94 8.12 2.09 -3.21
CA ASN A 94 8.71 3.39 -3.49
C ASN A 94 7.92 4.54 -2.87
N ASN A 95 6.59 4.43 -2.86
CA ASN A 95 5.73 5.45 -2.25
C ASN A 95 5.63 5.28 -0.72
N HIS A 96 5.90 4.09 -0.20
CA HIS A 96 5.73 3.73 1.21
C HIS A 96 6.88 2.86 1.73
N ALA A 97 8.06 3.47 1.89
CA ALA A 97 9.27 2.77 2.37
C ALA A 97 9.09 2.08 3.74
N ASN A 98 8.18 2.61 4.57
CA ASN A 98 7.89 2.07 5.90
C ASN A 98 7.26 0.66 5.89
N ILE A 99 6.72 0.18 4.76
CA ILE A 99 6.08 -1.13 4.68
C ILE A 99 7.06 -2.23 5.06
N VAL A 100 8.27 -2.24 4.46
CA VAL A 100 9.29 -3.27 4.71
C VAL A 100 9.73 -3.24 6.18
N GLN A 101 10.01 -2.05 6.72
CA GLN A 101 10.33 -1.90 8.15
C GLN A 101 9.21 -2.45 9.04
N THR A 102 7.94 -2.20 8.69
CA THR A 102 6.78 -2.71 9.41
C THR A 102 6.69 -4.23 9.34
N VAL A 103 7.04 -4.85 8.20
CA VAL A 103 7.09 -6.31 8.05
C VAL A 103 8.13 -6.94 8.99
N HIS A 104 9.32 -6.35 9.10
CA HIS A 104 10.35 -6.85 10.01
C HIS A 104 9.96 -6.69 11.48
N ASN A 105 9.30 -5.58 11.83
CA ASN A 105 8.84 -5.33 13.19
C ASN A 105 7.65 -6.19 13.63
N CYS A 106 6.93 -6.81 12.69
CA CYS A 106 5.77 -7.64 12.97
C CYS A 106 6.12 -9.13 12.97
N SER A 107 5.73 -9.83 14.03
CA SER A 107 5.90 -11.29 14.15
C SER A 107 4.83 -12.07 13.40
N ASN A 108 3.62 -11.53 13.27
CA ASN A 108 2.49 -12.20 12.62
C ASN A 108 1.69 -11.26 11.72
N LEU A 109 0.91 -11.86 10.80
CA LEU A 109 0.12 -11.16 9.79
C LEU A 109 -0.99 -10.30 10.39
N GLN A 110 -1.56 -10.69 11.53
CA GLN A 110 -2.66 -9.96 12.16
C GLN A 110 -2.17 -8.61 12.72
N MET A 111 -1.02 -8.64 13.40
CA MET A 111 -0.33 -7.45 13.89
C MET A 111 0.06 -6.54 12.72
N PHE A 112 0.64 -7.12 11.67
CA PHE A 112 0.99 -6.37 10.45
C PHE A 112 -0.23 -5.68 9.82
N ARG A 113 -1.35 -6.40 9.63
CA ARG A 113 -2.61 -5.84 9.09
C ARG A 113 -3.13 -4.68 9.92
N LYS A 114 -3.03 -4.76 11.25
CA LYS A 114 -3.43 -3.68 12.15
C LYS A 114 -2.52 -2.47 11.97
N MET A 115 -1.20 -2.66 11.98
CA MET A 115 -0.22 -1.58 11.83
C MET A 115 -0.33 -0.89 10.48
N ILE A 116 -0.41 -1.67 9.39
CA ILE A 116 -0.48 -1.10 8.05
C ILE A 116 -1.79 -0.35 7.81
N LYS A 117 -2.91 -0.83 8.36
CA LYS A 117 -4.18 -0.11 8.31
C LYS A 117 -4.09 1.24 9.02
N MET A 118 -3.47 1.28 10.20
CA MET A 118 -3.26 2.53 10.94
C MET A 118 -2.35 3.50 10.18
N TYR A 119 -1.29 2.99 9.56
CA TYR A 119 -0.40 3.79 8.72
C TYR A 119 -1.14 4.45 7.55
N PHE A 120 -1.95 3.70 6.80
CA PHE A 120 -2.71 4.29 5.69
C PHE A 120 -3.81 5.27 6.13
N LEU A 121 -4.36 5.09 7.34
CA LEU A 121 -5.31 6.06 7.92
C LEU A 121 -4.63 7.34 8.44
N SER A 122 -3.32 7.36 8.64
CA SER A 122 -2.59 8.52 9.17
C SER A 122 -1.94 9.40 8.09
N ILE A 123 -1.94 8.95 6.84
CA ILE A 123 -1.37 9.70 5.70
C ILE A 123 -2.42 10.62 5.06
N GLU A 124 -3.70 10.42 5.39
CA GLU A 124 -4.82 11.32 5.09
C GLU A 124 -4.92 12.44 6.11
#